data_AF-A0A8W8J5E1-F1
#
_entry.id   AF-A0A8W8J5E1-F1
#
_cell.length_a   1.000
_cell.length_b   1.000
_cell.length_c   1.000
_cell.angle_alpha   90.00
_cell.angle_beta   90.00
_cell.angle_gamma   90.00
#
_symmetry.space_group_name_H-M   'P 1'
#
loop_
_entity.id
_entity.type
_entity.pdbx_description
1 polymer ?
#
loop_
_entity_poly.entity_id
_entity_poly.type
_entity_poly.pdbx_seq_one_letter_code
_entity_poly.pdbx_strand_id
1 'polypeptide(L)'
;ASAFFGEGRKVPPYFQVLFYTIQARTEYARAFQGMYNYNPQIIEGMANFYKSILEKDEGMFMACNGLLHPKSRGTIRLQSADPFDPPLIDPNYLDHPDDVKDFLKGLKEMLRLANTTAFRSVGASPSDPYKEYYPPCNSLPYPSDEYLTCRLRHYVYTIYHSTSTCRMGKDDDDTAVVDLQLRVKGISNLRVVDASVMRHVTSGNTNAPTIMIAEKAADLIRGIDSVKDIRKKTELL
;
A
#
# COMPACT_ATOMS: atom_id res chain seq x y z
N ALA A 1 1.65 -12.35 6.67
CA ALA A 1 1.18 -13.15 5.52
C ALA A 1 0.35 -12.27 4.59
N SER A 2 0.11 -12.65 3.34
CA SER A 2 -0.80 -11.90 2.45
C SER A 2 -1.68 -12.83 1.62
N ALA A 3 -2.86 -12.35 1.26
CA ALA A 3 -3.79 -13.05 0.37
C ALA A 3 -4.26 -12.10 -0.74
N PHE A 4 -4.35 -12.62 -1.96
CA PHE A 4 -4.76 -11.88 -3.15
C PHE A 4 -6.12 -12.40 -3.62
N PHE A 5 -7.03 -11.49 -3.96
CA PHE A 5 -8.41 -11.83 -4.31
C PHE A 5 -8.78 -11.28 -5.68
N GLY A 6 -9.41 -12.12 -6.51
CA GLY A 6 -9.83 -11.79 -7.87
C GLY A 6 -10.91 -12.75 -8.38
N GLU A 7 -11.56 -12.39 -9.49
CA GLU A 7 -12.59 -13.21 -10.12
C GLU A 7 -11.95 -14.25 -11.06
N GLY A 8 -11.56 -15.38 -10.48
CA GLY A 8 -10.99 -16.52 -11.20
C GLY A 8 -9.49 -16.41 -11.44
N ARG A 9 -8.91 -17.46 -12.05
CA ARG A 9 -7.44 -17.62 -12.17
C ARG A 9 -6.80 -16.79 -13.30
N LYS A 10 -7.60 -16.24 -14.21
CA LYS A 10 -7.10 -15.55 -15.42
C LYS A 10 -7.18 -14.02 -15.33
N VAL A 11 -7.79 -13.49 -14.27
CA VAL A 11 -7.92 -12.06 -14.05
C VAL A 11 -6.95 -11.63 -12.95
N PRO A 12 -6.18 -10.55 -13.13
CA PRO A 12 -5.35 -10.01 -12.05
C PRO A 12 -6.19 -9.74 -10.79
N PRO A 13 -5.65 -9.99 -9.60
CA PRO A 13 -6.36 -9.75 -8.35
C PRO A 13 -6.69 -8.26 -8.19
N TYR A 14 -7.89 -7.95 -7.70
CA TYR A 14 -8.35 -6.57 -7.52
C TYR A 14 -7.84 -5.96 -6.20
N PHE A 15 -7.74 -6.78 -5.15
CA PHE A 15 -7.28 -6.35 -3.84
C PHE A 15 -6.42 -7.41 -3.14
N GLN A 16 -5.62 -6.94 -2.19
CA GLN A 16 -4.78 -7.73 -1.31
C GLN A 16 -5.19 -7.49 0.13
N VAL A 17 -5.31 -8.57 0.90
CA VAL A 17 -5.39 -8.50 2.36
C VAL A 17 -4.02 -8.84 2.93
N LEU A 18 -3.44 -7.86 3.61
CA LEU A 18 -2.18 -7.98 4.34
C LEU A 18 -2.49 -8.35 5.79
N PHE A 19 -1.92 -9.45 6.26
CA PHE A 19 -2.09 -9.94 7.62
C PHE A 19 -0.83 -9.71 8.43
N TYR A 20 -0.98 -8.92 9.48
CA TYR A 20 0.06 -8.60 10.45
C TYR A 20 -0.31 -9.23 11.78
N THR A 21 0.68 -9.84 12.43
CA THR A 21 0.58 -10.17 13.85
C THR A 21 1.34 -9.09 14.59
N ILE A 22 0.63 -8.26 15.34
CA ILE A 22 1.25 -7.32 16.25
C ILE A 22 1.39 -8.04 17.58
N GLN A 23 2.62 -8.43 17.91
CA GLN A 23 2.91 -8.88 19.26
C GLN A 23 3.11 -7.65 20.13
N ALA A 24 2.16 -7.40 21.02
CA ALA A 24 2.32 -6.36 22.01
C ALA A 24 3.23 -6.91 23.13
N ARG A 25 4.55 -6.87 22.91
CA ARG A 25 5.51 -7.21 23.96
C ARG A 25 5.88 -5.96 24.75
N THR A 26 5.94 -6.08 26.06
CA THR A 26 6.47 -5.01 26.93
C THR A 26 7.89 -4.60 26.52
N GLU A 27 8.70 -5.55 26.04
CA GLU A 27 10.03 -5.28 25.48
C GLU A 27 9.99 -4.45 24.20
N TYR A 28 9.00 -4.68 23.32
CA TYR A 28 8.84 -3.89 22.10
C TYR A 28 8.42 -2.45 22.41
N ALA A 29 7.52 -2.26 23.37
CA ALA A 29 7.16 -0.92 23.86
C ALA A 29 8.38 -0.17 24.41
N ARG A 30 9.19 -0.83 25.25
CA ARG A 30 10.44 -0.25 25.79
C ARG A 30 11.46 0.09 24.69
N ALA A 31 11.70 -0.83 23.75
CA ALA A 31 12.65 -0.63 22.66
C ALA A 31 12.21 0.49 21.70
N PHE A 32 10.94 0.49 21.30
CA PHE A 32 10.39 1.47 20.37
C PHE A 32 10.39 2.88 20.99
N GLN A 33 9.99 3.02 22.25
CA GLN A 33 9.95 4.33 22.91
C GLN A 33 11.33 4.82 23.36
N GLY A 34 12.23 3.90 23.71
CA GLY A 34 13.64 4.20 23.97
C GLY A 34 14.36 4.75 22.74
N MET A 35 14.01 4.28 21.54
CA MET A 35 14.54 4.82 20.28
C MET A 35 14.23 6.31 20.08
N TYR A 36 13.17 6.82 20.72
CA TYR A 36 12.76 8.23 20.65
C TYR A 36 13.05 9.01 21.95
N ASN A 37 13.87 8.48 22.87
CA ASN A 37 14.25 9.14 24.13
C ASN A 37 13.06 9.62 25.00
N TYR A 38 11.97 8.86 25.03
CA TYR A 38 10.84 9.17 25.90
C TYR A 38 11.24 9.11 27.39
N ASN A 39 10.55 9.91 28.23
CA ASN A 39 10.77 9.89 29.68
C ASN A 39 10.58 8.46 30.23
N PRO A 40 11.52 7.93 31.06
CA PRO A 40 11.41 6.60 31.64
C PRO A 40 10.07 6.29 32.33
N GLN A 41 9.43 7.28 32.95
CA GLN A 41 8.11 7.12 33.59
C GLN A 41 7.00 6.86 32.56
N ILE A 42 7.08 7.46 31.38
CA ILE A 42 6.13 7.22 30.28
C ILE A 42 6.38 5.82 29.69
N ILE A 43 7.66 5.45 29.53
CA ILE A 43 8.05 4.13 29.04
C ILE A 43 7.54 3.03 29.98
N GLU A 44 7.77 3.17 31.29
CA GLU A 44 7.29 2.21 32.28
C GLU A 44 5.77 2.21 32.43
N GLY A 45 5.13 3.39 32.41
CA GLY A 45 3.68 3.52 32.46
C GLY A 45 3.00 2.78 31.31
N MET A 46 3.50 2.95 30.08
CA MET A 46 3.00 2.25 28.90
C MET A 46 3.31 0.75 28.95
N ALA A 47 4.51 0.35 29.38
CA ALA A 47 4.85 -1.06 29.54
C ALA A 47 3.94 -1.75 30.57
N ASN A 48 3.62 -1.08 31.68
CA ASN A 48 2.70 -1.59 32.70
C ASN A 48 1.25 -1.61 32.20
N PHE A 49 0.83 -0.61 31.42
CA PHE A 49 -0.46 -0.63 30.74
C PHE A 49 -0.56 -1.86 29.83
N TYR A 50 0.39 -2.06 28.90
CA TYR A 50 0.41 -3.25 28.05
C TYR A 50 0.40 -4.56 28.87
N LYS A 51 1.19 -4.64 29.94
CA LYS A 51 1.20 -5.80 30.84
C LYS A 51 -0.16 -6.04 31.52
N SER A 52 -0.92 -4.99 31.83
CA SER A 52 -2.25 -5.12 32.45
C SER A 52 -3.36 -5.54 31.49
N ILE A 53 -3.21 -5.28 30.19
CA ILE A 53 -4.20 -5.70 29.17
C ILE A 53 -3.84 -7.05 28.56
N LEU A 54 -2.57 -7.45 28.65
CA LEU A 54 -2.04 -8.67 28.05
C LEU A 54 -1.69 -9.64 29.17
N GLU A 55 -2.69 -10.41 29.62
CA GLU A 55 -2.49 -11.45 30.64
C GLU A 55 -1.57 -12.60 30.15
N LYS A 56 -1.34 -12.69 28.82
CA LYS A 56 -0.42 -13.60 28.15
C LYS A 56 0.24 -12.89 26.97
N ASP A 57 1.31 -13.46 26.42
CA ASP A 57 1.97 -13.03 25.16
C ASP A 57 1.02 -13.17 23.94
N GLU A 58 -0.12 -12.47 23.97
CA GLU A 58 -1.18 -12.56 22.98
C GLU A 58 -0.85 -11.62 21.82
N GLY A 59 -0.77 -12.21 20.63
CA GLY A 59 -0.62 -11.46 19.39
C GLY A 59 -1.97 -10.93 18.92
N MET A 60 -2.06 -9.65 18.61
CA MET A 60 -3.20 -9.10 17.90
C MET A 60 -3.08 -9.43 16.41
N PHE A 61 -4.17 -9.91 15.81
CA PHE A 61 -4.26 -10.11 14.37
C PHE A 61 -4.85 -8.88 13.70
N MET A 62 -4.09 -8.25 12.82
CA MET A 62 -4.53 -7.10 12.03
C MET A 62 -4.60 -7.50 10.55
N ALA A 63 -5.71 -7.19 9.91
CA ALA A 63 -5.91 -7.34 8.48
C ALA A 63 -6.08 -5.97 7.83
N CYS A 64 -5.24 -5.67 6.85
CA CYS A 64 -5.30 -4.43 6.07
C CYS A 64 -5.67 -4.75 4.63
N ASN A 65 -6.72 -4.12 4.12
CA ASN A 65 -7.11 -4.25 2.72
C ASN A 65 -6.42 -3.16 1.87
N GLY A 66 -5.86 -3.53 0.74
CA GLY A 66 -5.27 -2.62 -0.24
C GLY A 66 -5.72 -2.94 -1.66
N LEU A 67 -6.10 -1.92 -2.42
CA LEU A 67 -6.37 -2.05 -3.86
C LEU A 67 -5.07 -2.23 -4.64
N LEU A 68 -5.06 -3.19 -5.57
CA LEU A 68 -3.88 -3.50 -6.37
C LEU A 68 -3.85 -2.76 -7.70
N HIS A 69 -5.02 -2.45 -8.26
CA HIS A 69 -5.16 -1.79 -9.55
C HIS A 69 -6.17 -0.63 -9.47
N PRO A 70 -5.92 0.39 -8.62
CA PRO A 70 -6.82 1.51 -8.50
C PRO A 70 -6.98 2.23 -9.85
N LYS A 71 -8.17 2.72 -10.12
CA LYS A 71 -8.51 3.55 -11.29
C LYS A 71 -8.41 5.04 -11.00
N SER A 72 -8.60 5.45 -9.74
CA SER A 72 -8.40 6.83 -9.31
C SER A 72 -6.96 7.28 -9.60
N ARG A 73 -6.79 8.53 -10.02
CA ARG A 73 -5.48 9.12 -10.34
C ARG A 73 -5.34 10.45 -9.64
N GLY A 74 -4.23 10.61 -8.93
CA GLY A 74 -3.83 11.85 -8.28
C GLY A 74 -2.76 12.61 -9.05
N THR A 75 -2.33 13.72 -8.49
CA THR A 75 -1.27 14.57 -9.00
C THR A 75 -0.30 14.98 -7.89
N ILE A 76 0.95 15.23 -8.30
CA ILE A 76 1.94 15.95 -7.51
C ILE A 76 2.49 17.06 -8.41
N ARG A 77 2.51 18.30 -7.91
CA ARG A 77 2.88 19.48 -8.69
C ARG A 77 3.78 20.40 -7.86
N LEU A 78 4.69 21.08 -8.54
CA LEU A 78 5.43 22.18 -7.92
C LEU A 78 4.45 23.30 -7.56
N GLN A 79 4.58 23.85 -6.35
CA GLN A 79 3.82 25.01 -5.92
C GLN A 79 4.44 26.31 -6.47
N SER A 80 5.77 26.36 -6.54
CA SER A 80 6.54 27.50 -7.00
C SER A 80 7.82 27.04 -7.72
N ALA A 81 8.70 27.99 -8.05
CA ALA A 81 10.04 27.69 -8.58
C ALA A 81 11.09 27.41 -7.48
N ASP A 82 10.75 27.64 -6.20
CA ASP A 82 11.65 27.34 -5.07
C ASP A 82 11.61 25.83 -4.77
N PRO A 83 12.74 25.10 -4.84
CA PRO A 83 12.77 23.67 -4.55
C PRO A 83 12.53 23.33 -3.07
N PHE A 84 12.54 24.31 -2.16
CA PHE A 84 12.25 24.12 -0.73
C PHE A 84 10.78 24.33 -0.38
N ASP A 85 9.99 24.89 -1.29
CA ASP A 85 8.55 24.99 -1.09
C ASP A 85 7.90 23.59 -1.15
N PRO A 86 6.93 23.31 -0.26
CA PRO A 86 6.26 22.03 -0.26
C PRO A 86 5.49 21.83 -1.58
N PRO A 87 5.53 20.63 -2.19
CA PRO A 87 4.75 20.37 -3.39
C PRO A 87 3.25 20.31 -3.07
N LEU A 88 2.44 20.60 -4.08
CA LEU A 88 1.00 20.33 -4.04
C LEU A 88 0.78 18.84 -4.30
N ILE A 89 0.27 18.13 -3.29
CA ILE A 89 0.02 16.68 -3.37
C ILE A 89 -1.49 16.45 -3.25
N ASP A 90 -2.08 15.86 -4.29
CA ASP A 90 -3.46 15.39 -4.28
C ASP A 90 -3.51 13.96 -4.80
N PRO A 91 -3.53 12.93 -3.92
CA PRO A 91 -3.61 11.54 -4.34
C PRO A 91 -4.95 11.16 -4.98
N ASN A 92 -5.99 11.97 -4.76
CA ASN A 92 -7.34 11.76 -5.27
C ASN A 92 -7.90 10.35 -4.98
N TYR A 93 -7.79 9.90 -3.72
CA TYR A 93 -8.22 8.56 -3.32
C TYR A 93 -9.74 8.39 -3.45
N LEU A 94 -10.16 7.23 -3.99
CA LEU A 94 -11.58 6.82 -4.08
C LEU A 94 -12.47 7.74 -4.93
N ASP A 95 -11.87 8.47 -5.85
CA ASP A 95 -12.58 9.28 -6.84
C ASP A 95 -13.35 8.39 -7.83
N HIS A 96 -12.70 7.33 -8.32
CA HIS A 96 -13.33 6.40 -9.25
C HIS A 96 -14.27 5.42 -8.51
N PRO A 97 -15.54 5.27 -8.92
CA PRO A 97 -16.53 4.45 -8.20
C PRO A 97 -16.16 2.96 -8.13
N ASP A 98 -15.49 2.42 -9.15
CA ASP A 98 -14.99 1.03 -9.10
C ASP A 98 -13.98 0.78 -7.98
N ASP A 99 -13.18 1.79 -7.60
CA ASP A 99 -12.24 1.64 -6.49
C ASP A 99 -13.00 1.43 -5.18
N VAL A 100 -14.07 2.21 -4.96
CA VAL A 100 -14.96 2.04 -3.80
C VAL A 100 -15.59 0.65 -3.80
N LYS A 101 -16.09 0.20 -4.96
CA LYS A 101 -16.74 -1.11 -5.11
C LYS A 101 -15.78 -2.26 -4.80
N ASP A 102 -14.56 -2.23 -5.33
CA ASP A 102 -13.59 -3.30 -5.10
C ASP A 102 -13.04 -3.26 -3.66
N PHE A 103 -12.90 -2.08 -3.06
CA PHE A 103 -12.50 -1.96 -1.66
C PHE A 103 -13.58 -2.54 -0.73
N LEU A 104 -14.87 -2.28 -1.00
CA LEU A 104 -16.00 -2.87 -0.28
C LEU A 104 -15.99 -4.40 -0.33
N LYS A 105 -15.65 -5.00 -1.48
CA LYS A 105 -15.51 -6.47 -1.58
C LYS A 105 -14.46 -6.98 -0.59
N GLY A 106 -13.31 -6.30 -0.50
CA GLY A 106 -12.25 -6.66 0.45
C GLY A 106 -12.65 -6.46 1.91
N LEU A 107 -13.38 -5.39 2.24
CA LEU A 107 -13.94 -5.19 3.59
C LEU A 107 -14.89 -6.33 3.98
N LYS A 108 -15.83 -6.68 3.09
CA LYS A 108 -16.77 -7.79 3.32
C LYS A 108 -16.06 -9.13 3.48
N GLU A 109 -14.99 -9.36 2.72
CA GLU A 109 -14.19 -10.57 2.84
C GLU A 109 -13.45 -10.63 4.19
N MET A 110 -12.92 -9.51 4.69
CA MET A 110 -12.34 -9.44 6.04
C MET A 110 -13.38 -9.72 7.13
N LEU A 111 -14.61 -9.18 7.00
CA LEU A 111 -15.72 -9.49 7.93
C LEU A 111 -16.09 -10.98 7.87
N ARG A 112 -16.11 -11.58 6.68
CA ARG A 112 -16.36 -13.01 6.50
C ARG A 112 -15.27 -13.86 7.15
N LEU A 113 -13.99 -13.48 7.00
CA LEU A 113 -12.84 -14.15 7.62
C LEU A 113 -12.92 -14.11 9.15
N ALA A 114 -13.25 -12.95 9.72
CA ALA A 114 -13.46 -12.81 11.15
C ALA A 114 -14.62 -13.67 11.68
N ASN A 115 -15.60 -14.01 10.84
CA ASN A 115 -16.70 -14.91 11.17
C ASN A 115 -16.40 -16.39 10.85
N THR A 116 -15.15 -16.79 10.66
CA THR A 116 -14.79 -18.22 10.51
C THR A 116 -14.65 -18.90 11.87
N THR A 117 -14.73 -20.24 11.91
CA THR A 117 -14.57 -21.01 13.15
C THR A 117 -13.21 -20.75 13.82
N ALA A 118 -12.13 -20.62 13.04
CA ALA A 118 -10.79 -20.37 13.59
C ALA A 118 -10.70 -19.01 14.31
N PHE A 119 -11.29 -17.95 13.74
CA PHE A 119 -11.32 -16.63 14.38
C PHE A 119 -12.23 -16.62 15.59
N ARG A 120 -13.44 -17.20 15.49
CA ARG A 120 -14.36 -17.30 16.62
C ARG A 120 -13.79 -18.12 17.77
N SER A 121 -13.03 -19.19 17.50
CA SER A 121 -12.45 -20.04 18.55
C SER A 121 -11.41 -19.32 19.42
N VAL A 122 -10.85 -18.21 18.94
CA VAL A 122 -9.92 -17.35 19.70
C VAL A 122 -10.59 -16.07 20.19
N GLY A 123 -11.93 -15.99 20.13
CA GLY A 123 -12.69 -14.81 20.56
C GLY A 123 -12.54 -13.58 19.65
N ALA A 124 -11.93 -13.71 18.47
CA ALA A 124 -11.80 -12.61 17.54
C ALA A 124 -13.16 -12.26 16.94
N SER A 125 -13.46 -10.96 16.90
CA SER A 125 -14.66 -10.41 16.28
C SER A 125 -14.30 -9.11 15.55
N PRO A 126 -15.04 -8.73 14.49
CA PRO A 126 -14.85 -7.43 13.85
C PRO A 126 -15.06 -6.30 14.87
N SER A 127 -14.09 -5.41 14.95
CA SER A 127 -14.22 -4.16 15.69
C SER A 127 -13.88 -2.98 14.78
N ASP A 128 -14.59 -1.87 14.98
CA ASP A 128 -14.27 -0.58 14.37
C ASP A 128 -13.60 0.27 15.46
N PRO A 129 -12.26 0.20 15.60
CA PRO A 129 -11.55 0.89 16.68
C PRO A 129 -11.65 2.41 16.59
N TYR A 130 -12.12 2.94 15.45
CA TYR A 130 -12.24 4.37 15.20
C TYR A 130 -13.69 4.88 15.25
N LYS A 131 -14.64 4.04 15.70
CA LYS A 131 -16.07 4.36 15.75
C LYS A 131 -16.38 5.69 16.45
N GLU A 132 -15.59 6.05 17.46
CA GLU A 132 -15.72 7.27 18.26
C GLU A 132 -15.00 8.48 17.66
N TYR A 133 -13.94 8.28 16.89
CA TYR A 133 -13.09 9.35 16.36
C TYR A 133 -13.68 10.01 15.11
N TYR A 134 -14.59 9.33 14.41
CA TYR A 134 -15.15 9.80 13.14
C TYR A 134 -16.69 9.80 13.20
N PRO A 135 -17.32 10.96 13.45
CA PRO A 135 -18.76 11.02 13.72
C PRO A 135 -19.81 10.85 12.60
N PRO A 136 -19.59 10.76 11.27
CA PRO A 136 -20.72 10.86 10.32
C PRO A 136 -21.43 9.55 9.93
N CYS A 137 -20.93 8.36 10.31
CA CYS A 137 -21.47 7.09 9.79
C CYS A 137 -22.33 6.29 10.78
N ASN A 138 -22.40 6.71 12.05
CA ASN A 138 -23.03 5.93 13.13
C ASN A 138 -24.56 5.79 13.01
N SER A 139 -25.21 6.62 12.18
CA SER A 139 -26.64 6.52 11.87
C SER A 139 -26.97 5.42 10.85
N LEU A 140 -25.97 4.85 10.17
CA LEU A 140 -26.14 3.80 9.17
C LEU A 140 -26.08 2.41 9.83
N PRO A 141 -26.89 1.43 9.40
CA PRO A 141 -26.86 0.08 9.97
C PRO A 141 -25.51 -0.59 9.73
N TYR A 142 -24.88 -1.11 10.78
CA TYR A 142 -23.67 -1.94 10.63
C TYR A 142 -24.06 -3.40 10.31
N PRO A 143 -23.39 -4.11 9.36
CA PRO A 143 -22.36 -3.67 8.42
C PRO A 143 -22.91 -3.47 6.99
N SER A 144 -23.87 -2.55 6.79
CA SER A 144 -24.42 -2.22 5.46
C SER A 144 -23.36 -1.66 4.51
N ASP A 145 -23.62 -1.72 3.21
CA ASP A 145 -22.73 -1.17 2.18
C ASP A 145 -22.57 0.34 2.37
N GLU A 146 -23.65 1.03 2.73
CA GLU A 146 -23.65 2.46 3.02
C GLU A 146 -22.75 2.78 4.22
N TYR A 147 -22.87 2.00 5.31
CA TYR A 147 -21.99 2.15 6.48
C TYR A 147 -20.52 1.95 6.09
N LEU A 148 -20.22 0.86 5.38
CA LEU A 148 -18.85 0.52 5.01
C LEU A 148 -18.25 1.54 4.02
N THR A 149 -19.03 2.04 3.06
CA THR A 149 -18.60 3.11 2.14
C THR A 149 -18.34 4.41 2.88
N CYS A 150 -19.24 4.80 3.79
CA CYS A 150 -19.06 5.98 4.62
C CYS A 150 -17.74 5.89 5.41
N ARG A 151 -17.51 4.76 6.08
CA ARG A 151 -16.26 4.51 6.81
C ARG A 151 -15.03 4.54 5.90
N LEU A 152 -15.11 3.89 4.74
CA LEU A 152 -14.01 3.85 3.77
C LEU A 152 -13.55 5.26 3.37
N ARG A 153 -14.48 6.19 3.14
CA ARG A 153 -14.16 7.58 2.77
C ARG A 153 -13.44 8.37 3.86
N HIS A 154 -13.58 7.97 5.13
CA HIS A 154 -12.90 8.59 6.26
C HIS A 154 -11.60 7.90 6.66
N TYR A 155 -11.46 6.60 6.36
CA TYR A 155 -10.36 5.77 6.86
C TYR A 155 -9.33 5.37 5.82
N VAL A 156 -9.57 5.61 4.53
CA VAL A 156 -8.57 5.21 3.53
C VAL A 156 -7.27 6.00 3.73
N TYR A 157 -6.16 5.27 3.79
CA TYR A 157 -4.83 5.86 3.87
C TYR A 157 -3.88 5.10 2.94
N THR A 158 -2.73 5.70 2.69
CA THR A 158 -1.71 5.13 1.81
C THR A 158 -0.94 4.01 2.50
N ILE A 159 -0.58 2.98 1.73
CA ILE A 159 0.43 1.99 2.12
C ILE A 159 1.83 2.38 1.61
N TYR A 160 2.01 3.65 1.22
CA TYR A 160 3.28 4.23 0.77
C TYR A 160 3.82 3.66 -0.56
N HIS A 161 2.92 3.23 -1.45
CA HIS A 161 3.24 2.74 -2.80
C HIS A 161 3.01 3.82 -3.87
N SER A 162 3.57 5.02 -3.68
CA SER A 162 3.47 6.11 -4.66
C SER A 162 4.29 5.79 -5.91
N THR A 163 3.68 5.85 -7.10
CA THR A 163 4.30 5.48 -8.38
C THR A 163 3.72 6.31 -9.54
N SER A 164 4.21 6.07 -10.75
CA SER A 164 3.55 6.45 -12.01
C SER A 164 3.46 7.94 -12.37
N THR A 165 4.21 8.81 -11.68
CA THR A 165 4.23 10.26 -11.93
C THR A 165 5.04 10.66 -13.17
N CYS A 166 6.02 9.85 -13.59
CA CYS A 166 6.87 10.05 -14.77
C CYS A 166 6.74 8.87 -15.74
N ARG A 167 5.51 8.46 -16.04
CA ARG A 167 5.19 7.19 -16.71
C ARG A 167 6.00 6.96 -17.99
N MET A 168 6.46 5.73 -18.16
CA MET A 168 7.11 5.24 -19.37
C MET A 168 6.08 4.94 -20.47
N GLY A 169 6.42 5.26 -21.71
CA GLY A 169 5.59 4.94 -22.87
C GLY A 169 6.37 4.98 -24.19
N LYS A 170 5.65 4.72 -25.28
CA LYS A 170 6.20 4.82 -26.64
C LYS A 170 6.34 6.28 -27.06
N ASP A 171 7.02 6.50 -28.19
CA ASP A 171 7.22 7.85 -28.73
C ASP A 171 5.90 8.54 -29.07
N ASP A 172 4.88 7.78 -29.50
CA ASP A 172 3.52 8.23 -29.81
C ASP A 172 2.57 8.28 -28.60
N ASP A 173 3.03 7.93 -27.38
CA ASP A 173 2.25 8.13 -26.15
C ASP A 173 2.48 9.55 -25.61
N ASP A 174 1.55 10.46 -25.91
CA ASP A 174 1.58 11.85 -25.44
C ASP A 174 1.47 12.00 -23.92
N THR A 175 1.07 10.93 -23.24
CA THR A 175 0.93 10.93 -21.80
C THR A 175 2.21 10.49 -21.08
N ALA A 176 3.19 9.98 -21.82
CA ALA A 176 4.47 9.50 -21.30
C ALA A 176 5.46 10.63 -21.05
N VAL A 177 6.23 10.49 -19.96
CA VAL A 177 7.33 11.41 -19.60
C VAL A 177 8.68 10.83 -20.04
N VAL A 178 8.84 9.51 -19.94
CA VAL A 178 10.05 8.81 -20.40
C VAL A 178 9.72 7.81 -21.50
N ASP A 179 10.69 7.56 -22.37
CA ASP A 179 10.60 6.52 -23.41
C ASP A 179 10.89 5.11 -22.86
N LEU A 180 10.81 4.09 -23.71
CA LEU A 180 11.08 2.68 -23.35
C LEU A 180 12.54 2.41 -22.91
N GLN A 181 13.43 3.39 -23.03
CA GLN A 181 14.81 3.35 -22.54
C GLN A 181 15.01 4.23 -21.29
N LEU A 182 13.92 4.65 -20.66
CA LEU A 182 13.84 5.51 -19.48
C LEU A 182 14.41 6.92 -19.68
N ARG A 183 14.59 7.35 -20.94
CA ARG A 183 15.08 8.69 -21.28
C ARG A 183 13.93 9.67 -21.25
N VAL A 184 14.15 10.85 -20.67
CA VAL A 184 13.13 11.90 -20.63
C VAL A 184 12.84 12.38 -22.05
N LYS A 185 11.57 12.33 -22.46
CA LYS A 185 11.16 12.75 -23.81
C LYS A 185 11.49 14.23 -24.02
N GLY A 186 12.20 14.55 -25.09
CA GLY A 186 12.61 15.92 -25.43
C GLY A 186 13.85 16.45 -24.70
N ILE A 187 14.46 15.69 -23.78
CA ILE A 187 15.67 16.10 -23.06
C ILE A 187 16.79 15.08 -23.29
N SER A 188 17.94 15.55 -23.75
CA SER A 188 19.12 14.70 -23.95
C SER A 188 19.84 14.42 -22.63
N ASN A 189 20.50 13.26 -22.55
CA ASN A 189 21.35 12.86 -21.41
C ASN A 189 20.66 12.81 -20.04
N LEU A 190 19.33 12.72 -19.98
CA LEU A 190 18.56 12.63 -18.75
C LEU A 190 17.68 11.38 -18.72
N ARG A 191 17.65 10.68 -17.59
CA ARG A 191 16.79 9.51 -17.34
C ARG A 191 16.10 9.65 -15.97
N VAL A 192 14.95 9.00 -15.82
CA VAL A 192 14.29 8.79 -14.53
C VAL A 192 14.30 7.30 -14.23
N VAL A 193 14.76 6.91 -13.04
CA VAL A 193 15.02 5.49 -12.69
C VAL A 193 14.52 5.20 -11.28
N ASP A 194 13.21 5.19 -11.12
CA ASP A 194 12.53 4.81 -9.88
C ASP A 194 11.09 4.36 -10.19
N ALA A 195 10.24 4.21 -9.16
CA ALA A 195 8.86 3.78 -9.34
C ALA A 195 7.95 4.77 -10.11
N SER A 196 8.38 6.02 -10.30
CA SER A 196 7.62 7.02 -11.06
C SER A 196 7.43 6.63 -12.53
N VAL A 197 8.33 5.81 -13.09
CA VAL A 197 8.25 5.39 -14.51
C VAL A 197 7.26 4.26 -14.77
N MET A 198 6.77 3.60 -13.71
CA MET A 198 5.72 2.59 -13.84
C MET A 198 4.49 3.22 -14.51
N ARG A 199 3.82 2.52 -15.43
CA ARG A 199 2.60 3.06 -16.05
C ARG A 199 1.40 3.01 -15.09
N HIS A 200 1.36 1.94 -14.31
CA HIS A 200 0.45 1.73 -13.20
C HIS A 200 1.22 1.04 -12.08
N VAL A 201 0.77 1.21 -10.84
CA VAL A 201 1.31 0.45 -9.70
C VAL A 201 1.21 -1.06 -9.97
N THR A 202 2.27 -1.79 -9.63
CA THR A 202 2.33 -3.25 -9.74
C THR A 202 1.48 -3.92 -8.66
N SER A 203 1.02 -5.15 -8.89
CA SER A 203 0.40 -5.94 -7.83
C SER A 203 1.44 -6.29 -6.75
N GLY A 204 1.25 -5.82 -5.52
CA GLY A 204 2.12 -6.08 -4.38
C GLY A 204 3.06 -4.91 -4.03
N ASN A 205 4.10 -5.19 -3.24
CA ASN A 205 5.01 -4.18 -2.73
C ASN A 205 5.93 -3.61 -3.82
N THR A 206 6.06 -2.29 -3.87
CA THR A 206 6.78 -1.57 -4.93
C THR A 206 8.30 -1.62 -4.82
N ASN A 207 8.86 -2.12 -3.72
CA ASN A 207 10.31 -2.19 -3.52
C ASN A 207 11.01 -3.06 -4.57
N ALA A 208 10.61 -4.33 -4.70
CA ALA A 208 11.19 -5.26 -5.67
C ALA A 208 11.10 -4.76 -7.13
N PRO A 209 9.94 -4.30 -7.65
CA PRO A 209 9.88 -3.80 -9.02
C PRO A 209 10.68 -2.50 -9.21
N THR A 210 10.84 -1.66 -8.17
CA THR A 210 11.73 -0.48 -8.25
C THR A 210 13.19 -0.89 -8.41
N ILE A 211 13.66 -1.88 -7.63
CA ILE A 211 15.01 -2.45 -7.78
C ILE A 211 15.19 -3.03 -9.18
N MET A 212 14.21 -3.79 -9.69
CA MET A 212 14.26 -4.34 -11.05
C MET A 212 14.35 -3.25 -12.13
N ILE A 213 13.63 -2.14 -11.98
CA ILE A 213 13.72 -0.98 -12.88
C ILE A 213 15.14 -0.41 -12.85
N ALA A 214 15.73 -0.26 -11.66
CA ALA A 214 17.09 0.24 -11.49
C ALA A 214 18.14 -0.68 -12.12
N GLU A 215 18.05 -1.99 -11.90
CA GLU A 215 18.92 -2.98 -12.55
C GLU A 215 18.80 -2.93 -14.08
N LYS A 216 17.57 -2.86 -14.60
CA LYS A 216 17.36 -2.76 -16.04
C LYS A 216 17.90 -1.44 -16.61
N ALA A 217 17.80 -0.35 -15.87
CA ALA A 217 18.37 0.93 -16.29
C ALA A 217 19.90 0.89 -16.33
N ALA A 218 20.54 0.26 -15.35
CA ALA A 218 22.00 0.08 -15.34
C ALA A 218 22.49 -0.68 -16.57
N ASP A 219 21.78 -1.74 -16.96
CA ASP A 219 22.00 -2.48 -18.20
C ASP A 219 21.88 -1.59 -19.45
N LEU A 220 20.79 -0.82 -19.56
CA LEU A 220 20.56 0.08 -20.69
C LEU A 220 21.67 1.14 -20.81
N ILE A 221 22.15 1.66 -19.68
CA ILE A 221 23.25 2.64 -19.63
C ILE A 221 24.57 2.01 -20.07
N ARG A 222 24.82 0.74 -19.69
CA ARG A 222 26.03 -0.01 -20.05
C ARG A 222 25.98 -0.62 -21.46
N GLY A 223 24.82 -0.60 -22.12
CA GLY A 223 24.60 -1.29 -23.40
C GLY A 223 24.57 -2.82 -23.27
N ILE A 224 24.15 -3.33 -22.11
CA ILE A 224 24.06 -4.77 -21.81
C ILE A 224 22.60 -5.21 -21.85
N ASP A 225 22.35 -6.45 -22.26
CA ASP A 225 21.01 -7.07 -22.20
C ASP A 225 21.03 -8.33 -21.33
N SER A 226 21.03 -8.15 -20.01
CA SER A 226 21.07 -9.28 -19.06
C SER A 226 19.88 -10.22 -19.22
N VAL A 227 18.72 -9.73 -19.66
CA VAL A 227 17.52 -10.55 -19.90
C VAL A 227 17.77 -11.54 -21.03
N LYS A 228 18.40 -11.08 -22.13
CA LYS A 228 18.80 -11.97 -23.23
C LYS A 228 19.82 -13.01 -22.78
N ASP A 229 20.77 -12.62 -21.93
CA ASP A 229 21.78 -13.54 -21.41
C ASP A 229 21.19 -14.57 -20.42
N ILE A 230 20.24 -14.16 -19.58
CA ILE A 230 19.50 -15.06 -18.69
C ILE A 230 18.66 -16.04 -19.51
N ARG A 231 17.92 -15.57 -20.52
CA ARG A 231 17.12 -16.44 -21.41
C ARG A 231 17.98 -17.51 -22.09
N LYS A 232 19.16 -17.13 -22.59
CA LYS A 232 20.12 -18.09 -23.16
C LYS A 232 20.57 -19.14 -22.14
N LYS A 233 20.79 -18.75 -20.88
CA LYS A 233 21.25 -19.66 -19.82
C LYS A 233 20.18 -20.58 -19.25
N THR A 234 18.91 -20.20 -19.37
CA THR A 234 17.79 -20.88 -18.69
C THR A 234 16.93 -21.74 -19.62
N GLU A 235 17.21 -21.76 -20.93
CA GLU A 235 16.40 -22.45 -21.96
C GLU A 235 14.89 -22.09 -21.90
N LEU A 236 14.53 -20.98 -21.24
CA LEU A 236 13.15 -20.52 -21.13
C LEU A 236 12.76 -19.85 -22.45
N LEU A 237 12.06 -20.63 -23.27
CA LEU A 237 11.37 -20.30 -24.52
C LEU A 237 10.37 -19.14 -24.34
#